data_AF-A0A9E5RQ10-F1
#
_entry.id   AF-A0A9E5RQ10-F1
#
_cell.length_a   1.000
_cell.length_b   1.000
_cell.length_c   1.000
_cell.angle_alpha   90.00
_cell.angle_beta   90.00
_cell.angle_gamma   90.00
#
_symmetry.space_group_name_H-M   'P 1'
#
loop_
_entity.id
_entity.type
_entity.pdbx_description
1 polymer ?
#
loop_
_entity_poly.entity_id
_entity_poly.type
_entity_poly.pdbx_seq_one_letter_code
_entity_poly.pdbx_strand_id
1 'polypeptide(L)'
;MFNKKRIRVADTDLGFRQYRSQLDEFIRKIDREIDFDTIIEATHQFIHQQPGNYANELVDKYYFRELNNLLSIFPNNYSDIQRLKTLIKILLEQQVERYWYVNHPVYENDADINNDKELIDLVYSKKTKNRILFEFTILREGSSYRLFNYIHRKIRCLLNHPAKRTAGMRITKCKPATIALLNEINQNINERIGRAKTIKLQVNSILRTVVHQKYLSSLGYWAPTTTSHTKGYAADIEREWYFQEEPQIFQLIEEVLHEYYEQNIINLIDEEQVWHICLNPEYIKHYGQLFEYI
;
A
#
# COMPACT_ATOMS: atom_id res chain seq x y z
N MET A 1 9.24 -17.41 -18.36
CA MET A 1 9.39 -16.63 -19.61
C MET A 1 8.07 -15.94 -19.88
N PHE A 2 7.80 -14.85 -19.15
CA PHE A 2 6.54 -14.11 -19.22
C PHE A 2 6.50 -13.27 -20.49
N ASN A 3 5.53 -13.52 -21.35
CA ASN A 3 5.38 -12.83 -22.61
C ASN A 3 4.85 -11.42 -22.32
N LYS A 4 5.73 -10.41 -22.31
CA LYS A 4 5.39 -8.98 -22.17
C LYS A 4 4.58 -8.51 -23.39
N LYS A 5 3.32 -8.93 -23.51
CA LYS A 5 2.37 -8.27 -24.40
C LYS A 5 2.08 -6.90 -23.79
N ARG A 6 2.64 -5.84 -24.39
CA ARG A 6 2.26 -4.45 -24.11
C ARG A 6 0.74 -4.34 -24.28
N ILE A 7 0.03 -4.26 -23.16
CA ILE A 7 -1.40 -3.94 -23.13
C ILE A 7 -1.52 -2.50 -23.63
N ARG A 8 -2.41 -2.25 -24.60
CA ARG A 8 -2.67 -0.89 -25.09
C ARG A 8 -3.26 -0.08 -23.94
N VAL A 9 -2.59 0.99 -23.58
CA VAL A 9 -2.96 1.81 -22.44
C VAL A 9 -3.97 2.89 -22.87
N ALA A 10 -5.04 3.05 -22.10
CA ALA A 10 -6.14 3.98 -22.40
C ALA A 10 -5.76 5.45 -22.10
N ASP A 11 -6.53 6.41 -22.63
CA ASP A 11 -6.33 7.86 -22.46
C ASP A 11 -6.26 8.34 -20.99
N THR A 12 -6.75 7.53 -20.05
CA THR A 12 -6.63 7.70 -18.59
C THR A 12 -5.17 7.77 -18.10
N ASP A 13 -4.25 7.15 -18.83
CA ASP A 13 -2.83 7.01 -18.47
C ASP A 13 -2.01 8.28 -18.72
N LEU A 14 -2.43 9.13 -19.67
CA LEU A 14 -1.73 10.38 -19.95
C LEU A 14 -1.89 11.38 -18.78
N GLY A 15 -3.10 11.49 -18.23
CA GLY A 15 -3.33 12.46 -17.17
C GLY A 15 -2.82 11.99 -15.79
N PHE A 16 -2.70 10.69 -15.51
CA PHE A 16 -2.02 10.23 -14.29
C PHE A 16 -0.52 10.52 -14.31
N ARG A 17 0.13 10.34 -15.47
CA ARG A 17 1.54 10.74 -15.63
C ARG A 17 1.71 12.25 -15.45
N GLN A 18 0.79 13.05 -15.98
CA GLN A 18 0.80 14.50 -15.77
C GLN A 18 0.62 14.86 -14.29
N TYR A 19 -0.38 14.30 -13.61
CA TYR A 19 -0.62 14.52 -12.19
C TYR A 19 0.60 14.15 -11.34
N ARG A 20 1.19 12.97 -11.58
CA ARG A 20 2.39 12.51 -10.85
C ARG A 20 3.57 13.44 -11.07
N SER A 21 3.80 13.91 -12.30
CA SER A 21 4.86 14.86 -12.59
C SER A 21 4.64 16.22 -11.90
N GLN A 22 3.40 16.70 -11.84
CA GLN A 22 3.03 17.93 -11.12
C GLN A 22 3.18 17.75 -9.60
N LEU A 23 2.80 16.58 -9.08
CA LEU A 23 2.98 16.21 -7.69
C LEU A 23 4.46 16.18 -7.30
N ASP A 24 5.33 15.58 -8.11
CA ASP A 24 6.78 15.56 -7.84
C ASP A 24 7.39 16.96 -7.80
N GLU A 25 6.91 17.88 -8.64
CA GLU A 25 7.32 19.29 -8.59
C GLU A 25 6.81 19.98 -7.33
N PHE A 26 5.55 19.73 -6.96
CA PHE A 26 4.94 20.25 -5.75
C PHE A 26 5.65 19.75 -4.47
N ILE A 27 5.96 18.46 -4.39
CA ILE A 27 6.69 17.88 -3.24
C ILE A 27 8.07 18.54 -3.11
N ARG A 28 8.82 18.67 -4.21
CA ARG A 28 10.11 19.38 -4.22
C ARG A 28 10.00 20.85 -3.77
N LYS A 29 8.86 21.49 -4.02
CA LYS A 29 8.58 22.86 -3.54
C LYS A 29 8.36 22.86 -2.03
N ILE A 30 7.44 22.05 -1.50
CA ILE A 30 7.14 22.05 -0.05
C ILE A 30 8.28 21.48 0.80
N ASP A 31 9.17 20.65 0.24
CA ASP A 31 10.35 20.15 0.95
C ASP A 31 11.27 21.27 1.45
N ARG A 32 11.26 22.43 0.79
CA ARG A 32 12.05 23.62 1.17
C ARG A 32 11.37 24.48 2.22
N GLU A 33 10.07 24.30 2.45
CA GLU A 33 9.29 25.10 3.38
C GLU A 33 9.48 24.61 4.82
N ILE A 34 9.51 25.53 5.77
CA ILE A 34 9.63 25.23 7.20
C ILE A 34 8.42 25.71 8.00
N ASP A 35 7.50 26.42 7.36
CA ASP A 35 6.32 26.96 7.99
C ASP A 35 5.11 26.04 7.75
N PHE A 36 4.38 25.74 8.82
CA PHE A 36 3.25 24.81 8.79
C PHE A 36 2.11 25.34 7.92
N ASP A 37 1.70 26.59 8.15
CA ASP A 37 0.54 27.19 7.49
C ASP A 37 0.80 27.37 5.99
N THR A 38 2.02 27.76 5.62
CA THR A 38 2.48 27.87 4.23
C THR A 38 2.38 26.52 3.49
N ILE A 39 2.76 25.42 4.13
CA ILE A 39 2.65 24.08 3.55
C ILE A 39 1.17 23.73 3.32
N ILE A 40 0.30 23.98 4.29
CA ILE A 40 -1.13 23.69 4.18
C ILE A 40 -1.78 24.53 3.08
N GLU A 41 -1.51 25.83 3.04
CA GLU A 41 -2.02 26.72 1.99
C GLU A 41 -1.54 26.29 0.60
N ALA A 42 -0.24 26.00 0.44
CA ALA A 42 0.31 25.52 -0.82
C ALA A 42 -0.34 24.20 -1.27
N THR A 43 -0.66 23.30 -0.33
CA THR A 43 -1.34 22.04 -0.62
C THR A 43 -2.78 22.27 -1.09
N HIS A 44 -3.52 23.20 -0.46
CA HIS A 44 -4.83 23.61 -0.93
C HIS A 44 -4.80 24.18 -2.34
N GLN A 45 -3.85 25.09 -2.61
CA GLN A 45 -3.68 25.68 -3.94
C GLN A 45 -3.33 24.61 -4.99
N PHE A 46 -2.45 23.67 -4.65
CA PHE A 46 -2.10 22.57 -5.54
C PHE A 46 -3.33 21.78 -5.97
N ILE A 47 -4.16 21.34 -5.03
CA ILE A 47 -5.39 20.58 -5.32
C ILE A 47 -6.36 21.39 -6.20
N HIS A 48 -6.61 22.66 -5.87
CA HIS A 48 -7.51 23.51 -6.65
C HIS A 48 -7.03 23.80 -8.07
N GLN A 49 -5.72 23.73 -8.32
CA GLN A 49 -5.13 24.00 -9.63
C GLN A 49 -5.02 22.75 -10.52
N GLN A 50 -5.37 21.56 -10.01
CA GLN A 50 -5.32 20.34 -10.80
C GLN A 50 -6.40 20.40 -11.90
N PRO A 51 -6.02 20.36 -13.20
CA PRO A 51 -6.99 20.33 -14.29
C PRO A 51 -7.88 19.07 -14.20
N GLY A 52 -9.08 19.16 -14.78
CA GLY A 52 -10.22 18.26 -14.57
C GLY A 52 -9.97 16.75 -14.57
N ASN A 53 -10.96 16.04 -14.01
CA ASN A 53 -11.09 14.59 -13.73
C ASN A 53 -10.37 14.06 -12.48
N TYR A 54 -9.29 14.66 -11.98
CA TYR A 54 -8.66 14.21 -10.73
C TYR A 54 -9.32 14.81 -9.49
N ALA A 55 -9.80 16.04 -9.61
CA ALA A 55 -10.71 16.71 -8.70
C ALA A 55 -12.14 16.60 -9.26
N ASN A 56 -12.74 15.41 -9.26
CA ASN A 56 -14.21 15.37 -9.26
C ASN A 56 -14.67 15.89 -7.89
N GLU A 57 -15.86 16.49 -7.79
CA GLU A 57 -16.43 17.01 -6.53
C GLU A 57 -16.32 15.99 -5.38
N LEU A 58 -16.41 14.69 -5.69
CA LEU A 58 -16.18 13.61 -4.73
C LEU A 58 -14.73 13.50 -4.26
N VAL A 59 -13.74 13.62 -5.15
CA VAL A 59 -12.32 13.55 -4.81
C VAL A 59 -11.90 14.78 -3.99
N ASP A 60 -12.39 15.97 -4.34
CA ASP A 60 -12.19 17.18 -3.54
C ASP A 60 -12.78 17.01 -2.14
N LYS A 61 -14.03 16.56 -2.04
CA LYS A 61 -14.67 16.28 -0.76
C LYS A 61 -13.88 15.28 0.09
N TYR A 62 -13.32 14.23 -0.53
CA TYR A 62 -12.47 13.27 0.17
C TYR A 62 -11.11 13.87 0.57
N TYR A 63 -10.50 14.70 -0.26
CA TYR A 63 -9.26 15.38 0.07
C TYR A 63 -9.46 16.27 1.31
N PHE A 64 -10.41 17.20 1.28
CA PHE A 64 -10.65 18.11 2.41
C PHE A 64 -10.99 17.36 3.68
N ARG A 65 -11.81 16.30 3.60
CA ARG A 65 -12.12 15.46 4.76
C ARG A 65 -10.87 14.79 5.31
N GLU A 66 -10.04 14.17 4.49
CA GLU A 66 -8.86 13.46 4.98
C GLU A 66 -7.74 14.39 5.43
N LEU A 67 -7.61 15.59 4.83
CA LEU A 67 -6.73 16.64 5.33
C LEU A 67 -7.20 17.10 6.72
N ASN A 68 -8.49 17.40 6.88
CA ASN A 68 -9.04 17.78 8.19
C ASN A 68 -8.87 16.65 9.23
N ASN A 69 -9.05 15.38 8.83
CA ASN A 69 -8.78 14.24 9.70
C ASN A 69 -7.31 14.19 10.11
N LEU A 70 -6.37 14.34 9.17
CA LEU A 70 -4.94 14.39 9.43
C LEU A 70 -4.60 15.54 10.38
N LEU A 71 -5.12 16.73 10.12
CA LEU A 71 -4.92 17.92 10.94
C LEU A 71 -5.55 17.80 12.33
N SER A 72 -6.61 17.00 12.52
CA SER A 72 -7.23 16.81 13.83
C SER A 72 -6.41 15.93 14.80
N ILE A 73 -5.60 15.03 14.25
CA ILE A 73 -4.70 14.15 15.03
C ILE A 73 -3.29 14.74 15.14
N PHE A 74 -3.00 15.77 14.36
CA PHE A 74 -1.79 16.60 14.44
C PHE A 74 -2.08 17.85 15.31
N PRO A 75 -1.17 18.34 16.16
CA PRO A 75 0.11 17.77 16.51
C PRO A 75 0.03 16.75 17.66
N ASN A 76 -1.17 16.41 18.13
CA ASN A 76 -1.38 15.60 19.34
C ASN A 76 -0.59 14.28 19.38
N ASN A 77 -0.22 13.72 18.22
CA ASN A 77 0.62 12.54 18.10
C ASN A 77 1.94 12.76 17.33
N TYR A 78 2.14 13.93 16.71
CA TYR A 78 3.28 14.22 15.83
C TYR A 78 3.54 15.74 15.81
N SER A 79 4.74 16.20 16.16
CA SER A 79 5.09 17.64 16.17
C SER A 79 6.16 18.00 15.13
N ASP A 80 6.39 17.13 14.15
CA ASP A 80 7.48 17.25 13.18
C ASP A 80 6.95 17.69 11.81
N ILE A 81 7.47 18.82 11.31
CA ILE A 81 7.18 19.35 9.96
C ILE A 81 7.55 18.34 8.88
N GLN A 82 8.64 17.57 9.05
CA GLN A 82 9.01 16.55 8.08
C GLN A 82 7.94 15.46 8.02
N ARG A 83 7.42 15.06 9.18
CA ARG A 83 6.31 14.10 9.23
C ARG A 83 5.06 14.65 8.55
N LEU A 84 4.75 15.93 8.72
CA LEU A 84 3.64 16.56 8.00
C LEU A 84 3.83 16.46 6.49
N LYS A 85 5.01 16.81 5.96
CA LYS A 85 5.33 16.72 4.53
C LYS A 85 5.16 15.30 4.00
N THR A 86 5.68 14.31 4.72
CA THR A 86 5.47 12.89 4.38
C THR A 86 3.98 12.54 4.33
N LEU A 87 3.19 12.94 5.33
CA LEU A 87 1.76 12.62 5.37
C LEU A 87 0.98 13.35 4.24
N ILE A 88 1.35 14.58 3.90
CA ILE A 88 0.78 15.31 2.76
C ILE A 88 1.12 14.61 1.45
N LYS A 89 2.39 14.19 1.26
CA LYS A 89 2.79 13.40 0.09
C LYS A 89 1.91 12.15 -0.05
N ILE A 90 1.78 11.36 1.02
CA ILE A 90 0.94 10.15 1.03
C ILE A 90 -0.52 10.51 0.70
N LEU A 91 -1.08 11.56 1.30
CA LEU A 91 -2.44 12.02 1.05
C LEU A 91 -2.68 12.38 -0.43
N LEU A 92 -1.71 13.01 -1.08
CA LEU A 92 -1.79 13.39 -2.49
C LEU A 92 -1.59 12.19 -3.41
N GLU A 93 -0.64 11.29 -3.12
CA GLU A 93 -0.45 10.07 -3.91
C GLU A 93 -1.67 9.13 -3.81
N GLN A 94 -2.34 9.08 -2.66
CA GLN A 94 -3.58 8.31 -2.48
C GLN A 94 -4.76 8.82 -3.33
N GLN A 95 -4.72 10.02 -3.90
CA GLN A 95 -5.81 10.50 -4.76
C GLN A 95 -5.96 9.63 -6.01
N VAL A 96 -4.85 9.10 -6.54
CA VAL A 96 -4.86 8.17 -7.68
C VAL A 96 -5.72 6.95 -7.36
N GLU A 97 -5.52 6.36 -6.18
CA GLU A 97 -6.25 5.16 -5.74
C GLU A 97 -7.73 5.46 -5.47
N ARG A 98 -8.04 6.65 -4.96
CA ARG A 98 -9.43 7.08 -4.75
C ARG A 98 -10.15 7.20 -6.09
N TYR A 99 -9.51 7.79 -7.08
CA TYR A 99 -10.06 7.87 -8.42
C TYR A 99 -10.27 6.46 -9.01
N TRP A 100 -9.24 5.62 -8.99
CA TRP A 100 -9.31 4.24 -9.52
C TRP A 100 -10.44 3.44 -8.91
N TYR A 101 -10.64 3.57 -7.61
CA TYR A 101 -11.57 2.75 -6.86
C TYR A 101 -12.82 3.48 -6.38
N VAL A 102 -13.18 4.62 -6.97
CA VAL A 102 -14.33 5.44 -6.52
C VAL A 102 -15.65 4.66 -6.50
N ASN A 103 -15.85 3.77 -7.48
CA ASN A 103 -17.06 2.97 -7.64
C ASN A 103 -16.89 1.51 -7.20
N HIS A 104 -15.79 1.17 -6.53
CA HIS A 104 -15.56 -0.20 -6.06
C HIS A 104 -16.16 -0.40 -4.66
N PRO A 105 -16.72 -1.59 -4.38
CA PRO A 105 -17.23 -1.92 -3.07
C PRO A 105 -16.10 -1.90 -2.03
N VAL A 106 -16.47 -1.55 -0.81
CA VAL A 106 -15.57 -1.56 0.37
C VAL A 106 -16.02 -2.66 1.32
N TYR A 107 -15.05 -3.28 2.00
CA TYR A 107 -15.33 -4.17 3.13
C TYR A 107 -15.51 -3.33 4.39
N GLU A 108 -16.76 -3.18 4.83
CA GLU A 108 -17.07 -2.40 6.02
C GLU A 108 -16.61 -3.14 7.28
N ASN A 109 -16.81 -4.47 7.31
CA ASN A 109 -16.59 -5.29 8.49
C ASN A 109 -16.19 -6.74 8.15
N ASP A 110 -15.91 -7.56 9.18
CA ASP A 110 -15.44 -8.93 9.02
C ASP A 110 -16.51 -9.87 8.41
N ALA A 111 -17.80 -9.55 8.50
CA ALA A 111 -18.86 -10.34 7.86
C ALA A 111 -18.82 -10.19 6.33
N ASP A 112 -18.51 -9.00 5.81
CA ASP A 112 -18.35 -8.79 4.36
C ASP A 112 -17.22 -9.67 3.81
N ILE A 113 -16.11 -9.77 4.56
CA ILE A 113 -14.97 -10.62 4.23
C ILE A 113 -15.37 -12.10 4.24
N ASN A 114 -16.12 -12.54 5.25
CA ASN A 114 -16.54 -13.93 5.37
C ASN A 114 -17.56 -14.34 4.30
N ASN A 115 -18.35 -13.39 3.79
CA ASN A 115 -19.35 -13.63 2.76
C ASN A 115 -18.77 -13.59 1.33
N ASP A 116 -17.60 -12.97 1.14
CA ASP A 116 -16.93 -12.94 -0.15
C ASP A 116 -16.18 -14.24 -0.44
N LYS A 117 -16.79 -15.06 -1.32
CA LYS A 117 -16.26 -16.37 -1.73
C LYS A 117 -15.06 -16.28 -2.68
N GLU A 118 -14.76 -15.10 -3.24
CA GLU A 118 -13.61 -14.90 -4.10
C GLU A 118 -12.31 -14.73 -3.30
N LEU A 119 -12.42 -14.37 -2.02
CA LEU A 119 -11.26 -14.16 -1.16
C LEU A 119 -10.56 -15.47 -0.83
N ILE A 120 -9.25 -15.51 -1.09
CA ILE A 120 -8.40 -16.63 -0.76
C ILE A 120 -7.76 -16.41 0.60
N ASP A 121 -7.81 -17.44 1.45
CA ASP A 121 -7.07 -17.44 2.71
C ASP A 121 -5.61 -17.78 2.49
N LEU A 122 -4.72 -16.83 2.77
CA LEU A 122 -3.28 -17.00 2.63
C LEU A 122 -2.73 -18.12 3.53
N VAL A 123 -3.31 -18.31 4.72
CA VAL A 123 -2.85 -19.34 5.68
C VAL A 123 -3.19 -20.73 5.18
N TYR A 124 -4.41 -20.90 4.65
CA TYR A 124 -4.84 -22.17 4.07
C TYR A 124 -4.10 -22.44 2.76
N SER A 125 -4.04 -21.45 1.85
CA SER A 125 -3.38 -21.57 0.54
C SER A 125 -1.91 -21.97 0.64
N LYS A 126 -1.17 -21.37 1.61
CA LYS A 126 0.23 -21.73 1.88
C LYS A 126 0.38 -23.20 2.30
N LYS A 127 -0.57 -23.75 3.04
CA LYS A 127 -0.53 -25.15 3.51
C LYS A 127 -0.93 -26.16 2.45
N THR A 128 -1.85 -25.80 1.55
CA THR A 128 -2.50 -26.79 0.68
C THR A 128 -2.08 -26.72 -0.79
N LYS A 129 -1.63 -25.57 -1.29
CA LYS A 129 -1.36 -25.39 -2.72
C LYS A 129 -0.01 -24.74 -3.05
N ASN A 130 0.76 -24.31 -2.06
CA ASN A 130 2.06 -23.66 -2.23
C ASN A 130 2.06 -22.44 -3.20
N ARG A 131 0.90 -21.79 -3.37
CA ARG A 131 0.67 -20.69 -4.34
C ARG A 131 1.19 -19.33 -3.89
N ILE A 132 1.83 -19.23 -2.73
CA ILE A 132 2.24 -17.96 -2.12
C ILE A 132 3.77 -17.91 -2.12
N LEU A 133 4.33 -16.97 -2.89
CA LEU A 133 5.77 -16.81 -3.07
C LEU A 133 6.37 -15.72 -2.17
N PHE A 134 5.53 -14.89 -1.57
CA PHE A 134 5.90 -13.88 -0.58
C PHE A 134 5.74 -14.41 0.86
N GLU A 135 6.25 -13.65 1.83
CA GLU A 135 6.14 -13.94 3.26
C GLU A 135 5.19 -12.97 3.95
N PHE A 136 4.54 -13.44 5.01
CA PHE A 136 3.67 -12.63 5.85
C PHE A 136 3.66 -13.18 7.27
N THR A 137 3.43 -12.30 8.23
CA THR A 137 3.23 -12.67 9.65
C THR A 137 1.77 -12.50 10.00
N ILE A 138 1.21 -13.42 10.81
CA ILE A 138 -0.19 -13.36 11.24
C ILE A 138 -0.27 -12.68 12.60
N LEU A 139 -1.16 -11.70 12.74
CA LEU A 139 -1.58 -11.17 14.04
C LEU A 139 -2.78 -11.99 14.53
N ARG A 140 -2.57 -12.82 15.55
CA ARG A 140 -3.65 -13.57 16.18
C ARG A 140 -4.29 -12.74 17.30
N GLU A 141 -5.60 -12.55 17.24
CA GLU A 141 -6.36 -11.82 18.26
C GLU A 141 -6.88 -12.77 19.37
N GLY A 142 -6.99 -12.26 20.59
CA GLY A 142 -7.39 -13.02 21.79
C GLY A 142 -6.37 -12.92 22.92
N SER A 143 -6.84 -13.02 24.17
CA SER A 143 -6.02 -12.87 25.38
C SER A 143 -4.87 -13.88 25.45
N SER A 144 -5.14 -15.14 25.10
CA SER A 144 -4.15 -16.22 25.04
C SER A 144 -3.06 -15.98 23.99
N TYR A 145 -3.40 -15.35 22.86
CA TYR A 145 -2.46 -15.11 21.77
C TYR A 145 -1.53 -13.91 21.97
N ARG A 146 -1.82 -13.02 22.93
CA ARG A 146 -0.93 -11.88 23.24
C ARG A 146 0.47 -12.34 23.64
N LEU A 147 0.57 -13.37 24.49
CA LEU A 147 1.85 -13.94 24.91
C LEU A 147 2.58 -14.59 23.73
N PHE A 148 1.87 -15.36 22.91
CA PHE A 148 2.44 -15.96 21.70
C PHE A 148 2.97 -14.90 20.73
N ASN A 149 2.18 -13.85 20.43
CA ASN A 149 2.61 -12.77 19.54
C ASN A 149 3.85 -12.04 20.09
N TYR A 150 3.90 -11.82 21.41
CA TYR A 150 5.07 -11.23 22.07
C TYR A 150 6.32 -12.10 21.91
N ILE A 151 6.22 -13.40 22.18
CA ILE A 151 7.33 -14.36 22.03
C ILE A 151 7.78 -14.41 20.57
N HIS A 152 6.85 -14.57 19.63
CA HIS A 152 7.17 -14.60 18.21
C HIS A 152 7.85 -13.31 17.74
N ARG A 153 7.43 -12.14 18.24
CA ARG A 153 8.10 -10.87 17.95
C ARG A 153 9.53 -10.83 18.49
N LYS A 154 9.76 -11.30 19.73
CA LYS A 154 11.10 -11.40 20.30
C LYS A 154 12.00 -12.32 19.48
N ILE A 155 11.50 -13.48 19.06
CA ILE A 155 12.22 -14.40 18.18
C ILE A 155 12.58 -13.70 16.86
N ARG A 156 11.63 -13.00 16.22
CA ARG A 156 11.89 -12.25 14.98
C ARG A 156 12.95 -11.16 15.17
N CYS A 157 12.95 -10.44 16.29
CA CYS A 157 14.00 -9.47 16.60
C CYS A 157 15.37 -10.16 16.74
N LEU A 158 15.43 -11.29 17.46
CA LEU A 158 16.67 -12.05 17.63
C LEU A 158 17.21 -12.60 16.31
N LEU A 159 16.33 -13.01 15.41
CA LEU A 159 16.67 -13.52 14.07
C LEU A 159 16.90 -12.42 13.03
N ASN A 160 16.84 -11.14 13.44
CA ASN A 160 16.83 -10.00 12.53
C ASN A 160 15.87 -10.16 11.34
N HIS A 161 14.67 -10.68 11.58
CA HIS A 161 13.72 -10.99 10.52
C HIS A 161 13.08 -9.70 9.93
N PRO A 162 12.75 -9.64 8.62
CA PRO A 162 12.06 -8.49 8.02
C PRO A 162 10.82 -8.04 8.79
N ALA A 163 10.00 -9.02 9.21
CA ALA A 163 8.82 -8.79 10.03
C ALA A 163 9.09 -8.45 11.53
N LYS A 164 10.28 -7.99 11.93
CA LYS A 164 10.62 -7.71 13.35
C LYS A 164 9.83 -6.54 13.94
N ARG A 165 9.46 -5.55 13.12
CA ARG A 165 8.73 -4.35 13.55
C ARG A 165 7.22 -4.40 13.29
N THR A 166 6.74 -5.30 12.43
CA THR A 166 5.30 -5.44 12.18
C THR A 166 4.56 -6.15 13.32
N ALA A 167 3.33 -5.71 13.58
CA ALA A 167 2.37 -6.42 14.41
C ALA A 167 1.89 -7.73 13.74
N GLY A 168 1.96 -7.80 12.42
CA GLY A 168 1.41 -8.87 11.59
C GLY A 168 0.03 -8.55 11.02
N MET A 169 -0.37 -9.31 10.00
CA MET A 169 -1.65 -9.21 9.32
C MET A 169 -2.78 -9.77 10.20
N ARG A 170 -3.75 -8.92 10.55
CA ARG A 170 -4.99 -9.35 11.22
C ARG A 170 -5.87 -10.17 10.27
N ILE A 171 -6.10 -9.64 9.05
CA ILE A 171 -6.90 -10.29 8.02
C ILE A 171 -5.96 -10.99 7.05
N THR A 172 -6.09 -12.31 6.93
CA THR A 172 -5.26 -13.15 6.03
C THR A 172 -5.98 -13.51 4.72
N LYS A 173 -7.12 -12.86 4.44
CA LYS A 173 -7.88 -13.01 3.21
C LYS A 173 -7.38 -12.01 2.16
N CYS A 174 -7.30 -12.44 0.91
CA CYS A 174 -6.75 -11.65 -0.18
C CYS A 174 -7.45 -11.96 -1.50
N LYS A 175 -7.61 -10.94 -2.37
CA LYS A 175 -8.12 -11.13 -3.72
C LYS A 175 -7.09 -11.89 -4.58
N PRO A 176 -7.52 -12.85 -5.43
CA PRO A 176 -6.65 -13.61 -6.33
C PRO A 176 -5.68 -12.74 -7.14
N ALA A 177 -6.17 -11.64 -7.70
CA ALA A 177 -5.37 -10.71 -8.50
C ALA A 177 -4.22 -10.10 -7.68
N THR A 178 -4.47 -9.69 -6.44
CA THR A 178 -3.44 -9.13 -5.54
C THR A 178 -2.39 -10.18 -5.18
N ILE A 179 -2.78 -11.45 -5.00
CA ILE A 179 -1.82 -12.55 -4.78
C ILE A 179 -0.92 -12.75 -6.00
N ALA A 180 -1.51 -12.81 -7.20
CA ALA A 180 -0.76 -13.00 -8.44
C ALA A 180 0.22 -11.85 -8.69
N LEU A 181 -0.20 -10.60 -8.47
CA LEU A 181 0.69 -9.44 -8.53
C LEU A 181 1.88 -9.58 -7.58
N LEU A 182 1.63 -9.86 -6.30
CA LEU A 182 2.70 -10.00 -5.30
C LEU A 182 3.65 -11.17 -5.60
N ASN A 183 3.12 -12.26 -6.14
CA ASN A 183 3.93 -13.38 -6.61
C ASN A 183 4.81 -12.99 -7.80
N GLU A 184 4.27 -12.29 -8.79
CA GLU A 184 5.00 -11.82 -9.96
C GLU A 184 6.10 -10.83 -9.58
N ILE A 185 5.79 -9.87 -8.71
CA ILE A 185 6.79 -8.93 -8.14
C ILE A 185 7.92 -9.71 -7.45
N ASN A 186 7.57 -10.66 -6.56
CA ASN A 186 8.57 -11.46 -5.85
C ASN A 186 9.41 -12.34 -6.81
N GLN A 187 8.80 -12.88 -7.87
CA GLN A 187 9.54 -13.62 -8.90
C GLN A 187 10.50 -12.70 -9.65
N ASN A 188 10.05 -11.53 -10.11
CA ASN A 188 10.89 -10.58 -10.83
C ASN A 188 12.09 -10.13 -9.99
N ILE A 189 11.90 -9.90 -8.69
CA ILE A 189 13.00 -9.57 -7.77
C ILE A 189 13.98 -10.74 -7.72
N ASN A 190 13.51 -11.98 -7.49
CA ASN A 190 14.37 -13.16 -7.42
C ASN A 190 15.10 -13.47 -8.74
N GLU A 191 14.48 -13.23 -9.89
CA GLU A 191 15.11 -13.38 -11.20
C GLU A 191 16.32 -12.44 -11.35
N ARG A 192 16.23 -11.21 -10.83
CA ARG A 192 17.32 -10.23 -10.86
C ARG A 192 18.41 -10.51 -9.84
N ILE A 193 18.06 -11.02 -8.65
CA ILE A 193 19.06 -11.49 -7.67
C ILE A 193 19.83 -12.69 -8.24
N GLY A 194 19.17 -13.52 -9.03
CA GLY A 194 19.74 -14.73 -9.61
C GLY A 194 19.91 -15.84 -8.57
N ARG A 195 20.87 -16.75 -8.81
CA ARG A 195 21.02 -17.98 -8.01
C ARG A 195 21.69 -17.78 -6.65
N ALA A 196 22.15 -16.57 -6.34
CA ALA A 196 22.91 -16.30 -5.12
C ALA A 196 22.05 -16.39 -3.85
N LYS A 197 20.79 -15.94 -3.93
CA LYS A 197 19.87 -15.85 -2.78
C LYS A 197 18.43 -15.83 -3.30
N THR A 198 17.58 -16.68 -2.74
CA THR A 198 16.13 -16.55 -2.93
C THR A 198 15.55 -15.81 -1.73
N ILE A 199 14.84 -14.72 -1.99
CA ILE A 199 14.12 -13.98 -0.97
C ILE A 199 12.62 -14.24 -1.08
N LYS A 200 11.93 -14.05 0.04
CA LYS A 200 10.48 -13.89 0.06
C LYS A 200 10.19 -12.47 0.52
N LEU A 201 9.50 -11.72 -0.31
CA LEU A 201 9.10 -10.36 -0.01
C LEU A 201 8.20 -10.36 1.23
N GLN A 202 8.55 -9.59 2.26
CA GLN A 202 7.74 -9.50 3.47
C GLN A 202 6.57 -8.53 3.26
N VAL A 203 5.35 -9.07 3.28
CA VAL A 203 4.09 -8.31 3.18
C VAL A 203 3.47 -8.18 4.57
N ASN A 204 3.19 -6.93 4.95
CA ASN A 204 2.75 -6.53 6.28
C ASN A 204 1.24 -6.34 6.38
N SER A 205 0.58 -5.93 5.30
CA SER A 205 -0.87 -5.74 5.23
C SER A 205 -1.37 -5.93 3.79
N ILE A 206 -2.64 -6.30 3.62
CA ILE A 206 -3.29 -6.40 2.30
C ILE A 206 -4.72 -5.90 2.38
N LEU A 207 -5.58 -6.65 3.09
CA LEU A 207 -6.99 -6.33 3.24
C LEU A 207 -7.23 -5.75 4.64
N ARG A 208 -7.94 -4.62 4.72
CA ARG A 208 -8.41 -4.02 5.98
C ARG A 208 -9.88 -3.69 5.85
N THR A 209 -10.63 -3.73 6.95
CA THR A 209 -12.03 -3.28 6.97
C THR A 209 -12.12 -1.80 7.34
N VAL A 210 -13.22 -1.14 7.00
CA VAL A 210 -13.52 0.22 7.48
C VAL A 210 -13.53 0.27 9.02
N VAL A 211 -14.09 -0.75 9.67
CA VAL A 211 -14.05 -0.89 11.13
C VAL A 211 -12.61 -0.94 11.65
N HIS A 212 -11.72 -1.69 10.99
CA HIS A 212 -10.31 -1.75 11.39
C HIS A 212 -9.60 -0.40 11.19
N GLN A 213 -9.87 0.31 10.10
CA GLN A 213 -9.34 1.66 9.88
C GLN A 213 -9.79 2.65 10.96
N LYS A 214 -11.09 2.66 11.29
CA LYS A 214 -11.62 3.49 12.39
C LYS A 214 -10.97 3.16 13.73
N TYR A 215 -10.71 1.87 14.00
CA TYR A 215 -9.99 1.46 15.20
C TYR A 215 -8.55 1.99 15.20
N LEU A 216 -7.81 1.88 14.10
CA LEU A 216 -6.46 2.47 13.98
C LEU A 216 -6.50 3.99 14.18
N SER A 217 -7.50 4.69 13.61
CA SER A 217 -7.70 6.11 13.86
C SER A 217 -7.95 6.44 15.33
N SER A 218 -8.72 5.61 16.04
CA SER A 218 -8.97 5.79 17.49
C SER A 218 -7.70 5.60 18.34
N LEU A 219 -6.68 4.91 17.82
CA LEU A 219 -5.36 4.78 18.45
C LEU A 219 -4.41 5.92 18.09
N GLY A 220 -4.85 6.90 17.30
CA GLY A 220 -4.04 8.05 16.90
C GLY A 220 -3.28 7.87 15.57
N TYR A 221 -3.45 6.75 14.86
CA TYR A 221 -2.87 6.57 13.52
C TYR A 221 -3.68 7.32 12.47
N TRP A 222 -3.01 7.92 11.49
CA TRP A 222 -3.70 8.39 10.29
C TRP A 222 -4.09 7.18 9.42
N ALA A 223 -5.37 6.80 9.48
CA ALA A 223 -5.90 5.61 8.84
C ALA A 223 -7.21 5.94 8.09
N PRO A 224 -7.13 6.60 6.92
CA PRO A 224 -8.31 7.04 6.19
C PRO A 224 -9.18 5.84 5.79
N THR A 225 -10.51 5.96 5.94
CA THR A 225 -11.45 4.89 5.58
C THR A 225 -11.60 4.71 4.07
N THR A 226 -11.10 5.65 3.27
CA THR A 226 -11.09 5.60 1.80
C THR A 226 -9.90 4.86 1.21
N THR A 227 -9.01 4.30 2.05
CA THR A 227 -7.85 3.54 1.61
C THR A 227 -8.22 2.40 0.66
N SER A 228 -7.36 2.12 -0.32
CA SER A 228 -7.44 0.98 -1.22
C SER A 228 -7.37 -0.38 -0.51
N HIS A 229 -6.81 -0.46 0.72
CA HIS A 229 -6.88 -1.66 1.54
C HIS A 229 -8.31 -2.12 1.81
N THR A 230 -9.28 -1.19 1.90
CA THR A 230 -10.70 -1.53 2.09
C THR A 230 -11.38 -2.10 0.86
N LYS A 231 -10.73 -2.04 -0.31
CA LYS A 231 -11.16 -2.71 -1.54
C LYS A 231 -10.45 -4.05 -1.78
N GLY A 232 -9.39 -4.36 -1.03
CA GLY A 232 -8.63 -5.62 -1.15
C GLY A 232 -7.59 -5.69 -2.28
N TYR A 233 -7.30 -4.56 -2.92
CA TYR A 233 -6.36 -4.46 -4.04
C TYR A 233 -5.07 -3.70 -3.69
N ALA A 234 -4.79 -3.54 -2.40
CA ALA A 234 -3.59 -2.89 -1.92
C ALA A 234 -2.74 -3.83 -1.05
N ALA A 235 -1.46 -3.51 -0.91
CA ALA A 235 -0.56 -4.25 -0.04
C ALA A 235 0.52 -3.31 0.53
N ASP A 236 0.88 -3.54 1.79
CA ASP A 236 2.03 -2.90 2.42
C ASP A 236 3.19 -3.87 2.43
N ILE A 237 4.28 -3.51 1.76
CA ILE A 237 5.52 -4.28 1.70
C ILE A 237 6.50 -3.67 2.70
N GLU A 238 7.13 -4.51 3.52
CA GLU A 238 8.20 -4.08 4.42
C GLU A 238 9.26 -3.29 3.65
N ARG A 239 9.61 -2.10 4.14
CA ARG A 239 10.61 -1.22 3.52
C ARG A 239 11.76 -0.94 4.46
N GLU A 240 11.44 -0.48 5.67
CA GLU A 240 12.43 0.03 6.62
C GLU A 240 13.49 -1.02 6.96
N TRP A 241 13.09 -2.28 7.14
CA TRP A 241 14.05 -3.35 7.40
C TRP A 241 15.02 -3.55 6.22
N TYR A 242 14.52 -3.61 4.97
CA TYR A 242 15.43 -3.78 3.83
C TYR A 242 16.36 -2.58 3.68
N PHE A 243 15.85 -1.37 3.90
CA PHE A 243 16.67 -0.15 3.87
C PHE A 243 17.84 -0.22 4.86
N GLN A 244 17.57 -0.68 6.09
CA GLN A 244 18.57 -0.72 7.16
C GLN A 244 19.50 -1.92 7.08
N GLU A 245 18.99 -3.09 6.69
CA GLU A 245 19.67 -4.38 6.90
C GLU A 245 20.16 -5.01 5.59
N GLU A 246 19.53 -4.71 4.45
CA GLU A 246 19.87 -5.28 3.14
C GLU A 246 19.80 -4.21 2.02
N PRO A 247 20.66 -3.17 2.01
CA PRO A 247 20.52 -2.01 1.11
C PRO A 247 20.52 -2.37 -0.39
N GLN A 248 21.25 -3.42 -0.79
CA GLN A 248 21.26 -3.90 -2.17
C GLN A 248 19.91 -4.52 -2.58
N ILE A 249 19.27 -5.24 -1.65
CA ILE A 249 17.94 -5.81 -1.87
C ILE A 249 16.89 -4.71 -1.84
N PHE A 250 17.04 -3.71 -0.96
CA PHE A 250 16.19 -2.53 -0.93
C PHE A 250 16.16 -1.84 -2.31
N GLN A 251 17.33 -1.49 -2.85
CA GLN A 251 17.44 -0.83 -4.17
C GLN A 251 16.77 -1.65 -5.26
N LEU A 252 16.98 -2.98 -5.24
CA LEU A 252 16.37 -3.86 -6.23
C LEU A 252 14.85 -3.94 -6.12
N ILE A 253 14.31 -4.03 -4.90
CA ILE A 253 12.85 -4.02 -4.67
C ILE A 253 12.28 -2.69 -5.17
N GLU A 254 12.91 -1.57 -4.80
CA GLU A 254 12.52 -0.23 -5.22
C GLU A 254 12.49 -0.10 -6.75
N GLU A 255 13.56 -0.51 -7.44
CA GLU A 255 13.61 -0.54 -8.91
C GLU A 255 12.47 -1.36 -9.53
N VAL A 256 12.22 -2.56 -9.02
CA VAL A 256 11.12 -3.41 -9.53
C VAL A 256 9.77 -2.76 -9.30
N LEU A 257 9.50 -2.22 -8.11
CA LEU A 257 8.24 -1.55 -7.82
C LEU A 257 8.05 -0.30 -8.71
N HIS A 258 9.11 0.48 -8.92
CA HIS A 258 9.09 1.63 -9.82
C HIS A 258 8.77 1.24 -11.26
N GLU A 259 9.26 0.11 -11.77
CA GLU A 259 8.90 -0.34 -13.11
C GLU A 259 7.40 -0.64 -13.27
N TYR A 260 6.74 -1.17 -12.25
CA TYR A 260 5.30 -1.39 -12.27
C TYR A 260 4.54 -0.06 -12.16
N TYR A 261 5.07 0.88 -11.40
CA TYR A 261 4.52 2.24 -11.27
C TYR A 261 4.59 3.01 -12.59
N GLU A 262 5.73 2.97 -13.29
CA GLU A 262 5.96 3.62 -14.60
C GLU A 262 5.08 3.00 -15.70
N GLN A 263 4.80 1.70 -15.60
CA GLN A 263 3.84 1.00 -16.46
C GLN A 263 2.38 1.22 -16.08
N ASN A 264 2.12 2.03 -15.04
CA ASN A 264 0.80 2.32 -14.49
C ASN A 264 0.01 1.06 -14.06
N ILE A 265 0.74 -0.03 -13.74
CA ILE A 265 0.16 -1.28 -13.21
C ILE A 265 -0.19 -1.11 -11.74
N ILE A 266 0.63 -0.37 -11.00
CA ILE A 266 0.38 -0.05 -9.59
C ILE A 266 0.46 1.45 -9.33
N ASN A 267 -0.22 1.89 -8.28
CA ASN A 267 0.21 3.05 -7.53
C ASN A 267 1.25 2.59 -6.52
N LEU A 268 2.29 3.40 -6.33
CA LEU A 268 3.39 3.13 -5.40
C LEU A 268 3.54 4.36 -4.52
N ILE A 269 3.47 4.16 -3.22
CA ILE A 269 3.59 5.20 -2.20
C ILE A 269 4.66 4.77 -1.20
N ASP A 270 5.65 5.62 -0.99
CA ASP A 270 6.65 5.41 0.06
C ASP A 270 6.14 6.01 1.39
N GLU A 271 5.70 5.14 2.31
CA GLU A 271 5.25 5.53 3.65
C GLU A 271 6.37 5.48 4.70
N GLU A 272 7.64 5.52 4.25
CA GLU A 272 8.89 5.39 5.01
C GLU A 272 9.11 3.99 5.62
N GLN A 273 8.11 3.48 6.35
CA GLN A 273 8.14 2.17 7.00
C GLN A 273 7.81 1.02 6.03
N VAL A 274 6.92 1.30 5.08
CA VAL A 274 6.44 0.35 4.08
C VAL A 274 6.38 1.02 2.71
N TRP A 275 6.54 0.24 1.66
CA TRP A 275 6.01 0.61 0.36
C TRP A 275 4.55 0.18 0.31
N HIS A 276 3.66 1.14 0.23
CA HIS A 276 2.26 0.88 -0.06
C HIS A 276 2.09 0.76 -1.57
N ILE A 277 1.49 -0.34 -2.01
CA ILE A 277 1.14 -0.54 -3.43
C ILE A 277 -0.35 -0.76 -3.58
N CYS A 278 -0.90 -0.26 -4.68
CA CYS A 278 -2.29 -0.49 -5.06
C CYS A 278 -2.36 -0.91 -6.54
N LEU A 279 -3.00 -2.04 -6.83
CA LEU A 279 -3.17 -2.52 -8.20
C LEU A 279 -4.11 -1.58 -8.97
N ASN A 280 -3.78 -1.23 -10.21
CA ASN A 280 -4.70 -0.51 -11.10
C ASN A 280 -5.87 -1.42 -11.52
N PRO A 281 -7.14 -0.98 -11.40
CA PRO A 281 -8.32 -1.75 -11.80
C PRO A 281 -8.27 -2.33 -13.22
N GLU A 282 -7.61 -1.64 -14.16
CA GLU A 282 -7.46 -2.12 -15.55
C GLU A 282 -6.73 -3.48 -15.63
N TYR A 283 -5.93 -3.81 -14.62
CA TYR A 283 -5.13 -5.03 -14.55
C TYR A 283 -5.73 -6.13 -13.65
N ILE A 284 -6.85 -5.87 -12.96
CA ILE A 284 -7.50 -6.86 -12.08
C ILE A 284 -7.82 -8.15 -12.83
N LYS A 285 -8.42 -8.04 -14.03
CA LYS A 285 -8.78 -9.21 -14.83
C LYS A 285 -7.54 -10.00 -15.26
N HIS A 286 -6.47 -9.31 -15.65
CA HIS A 286 -5.22 -9.93 -16.06
C HIS A 286 -4.62 -10.76 -14.93
N TYR A 287 -4.44 -10.15 -13.75
CA TYR A 287 -3.88 -10.85 -12.59
C TYR A 287 -4.82 -11.91 -12.01
N GLY A 288 -6.14 -11.71 -12.11
CA GLY A 288 -7.12 -12.74 -11.75
C GLY A 288 -6.94 -14.02 -12.57
N GLN A 289 -6.78 -13.87 -13.90
CA GLN A 289 -6.49 -14.99 -14.79
C GLN A 289 -5.12 -15.60 -14.49
N LEU A 290 -4.09 -14.79 -14.25
CA LEU A 290 -2.76 -15.29 -13.89
C LEU A 290 -2.79 -16.19 -12.65
N PHE A 291 -3.59 -15.82 -11.63
CA PHE A 291 -3.75 -16.64 -10.42
C PHE A 291 -4.34 -18.03 -10.70
N GLU A 292 -5.22 -18.18 -11.69
CA GLU A 292 -5.81 -19.47 -12.04
C GLU A 292 -4.77 -20.48 -12.55
N TYR A 293 -3.66 -19.99 -13.13
CA TYR A 293 -2.56 -20.79 -13.66
C TYR A 293 -1.44 -21.08 -12.64
N ILE A 294 -1.52 -20.54 -11.42
CA ILE A 294 -0.60 -20.80 -10.30
C ILE A 294 -1.17 -21.92 -9.40
#